data_AF-A0A7X7LSH6-F1
#
_entry.id   AF-A0A7X7LSH6-F1
#
_cell.length_a   1.000
_cell.length_b   1.000
_cell.length_c   1.000
_cell.angle_alpha   90.00
_cell.angle_beta   90.00
_cell.angle_gamma   90.00
#
_symmetry.space_group_name_H-M   'P 1'
#
loop_
_entity.id
_entity.type
_entity.pdbx_description
1 polymer ?
#
loop_
_entity_poly.entity_id
_entity_poly.type
_entity_poly.pdbx_seq_one_letter_code
_entity_poly.pdbx_strand_id
1 'polypeptide(L)'
;NELSEVNPNLTVTLKGVFKGGFSKSGLENTRFELKLGSPADFSALISAYQESDVDLYFYLDPMKAYEKSSVSAYQDVSQRINRVLLQTEELTQTAFLIAPTRIAEIFNDNVVRLAKQEIHNIALGTIGNTLYSDYKDSDHEIDRQQALEIYQGMLADFEGDSLLYRPNLGLLSSVSRYLMTPMTTSNYRIYSDTVPFMALVFHGVIEAFAPFANFNANQQFSLLQMIDYGLYPAYLLTQASAYQLQDTELGQIYSSSYATWKDQIIADAAFISGALGTLTDQVVVDREVLTTGIYVSTYANQTKVYVNYTNQDYSSIDGVVLARNYRVVIDND
;
A
#
# COMPACT_ATOMS: atom_id res chain seq x y z
N ASN A 1 -19.67 -5.22 -0.98
CA ASN A 1 -20.82 -5.91 -1.60
C ASN A 1 -20.70 -5.93 -3.12
N GLU A 2 -20.88 -4.82 -3.84
CA GLU A 2 -20.78 -4.85 -5.33
C GLU A 2 -19.44 -5.40 -5.85
N LEU A 3 -18.30 -4.91 -5.33
CA LEU A 3 -16.98 -5.38 -5.79
C LEU A 3 -16.63 -6.79 -5.28
N SER A 4 -17.15 -7.19 -4.12
CA SER A 4 -16.85 -8.49 -3.51
C SER A 4 -17.61 -9.64 -4.17
N GLU A 5 -18.71 -9.35 -4.88
CA GLU A 5 -19.43 -10.37 -5.68
C GLU A 5 -18.62 -10.84 -6.89
N VAL A 6 -17.67 -10.02 -7.37
CA VAL A 6 -16.90 -10.29 -8.58
C VAL A 6 -15.44 -10.66 -8.28
N ASN A 7 -14.91 -10.21 -7.16
CA ASN A 7 -13.54 -10.46 -6.73
C ASN A 7 -13.52 -11.12 -5.34
N PRO A 8 -13.38 -12.46 -5.25
CA PRO A 8 -13.15 -13.10 -3.96
C PRO A 8 -11.79 -12.61 -3.39
N ASN A 9 -11.72 -12.38 -2.08
CA ASN A 9 -10.53 -11.91 -1.35
C ASN A 9 -10.15 -10.43 -1.56
N LEU A 10 -11.10 -9.52 -1.28
CA LEU A 10 -10.84 -8.08 -1.32
C LEU A 10 -10.19 -7.59 -0.02
N THR A 11 -9.20 -6.72 -0.11
CA THR A 11 -8.67 -5.96 1.03
C THR A 11 -9.10 -4.49 0.93
N VAL A 12 -9.74 -3.98 1.99
CA VAL A 12 -10.25 -2.61 2.06
C VAL A 12 -9.54 -1.86 3.18
N THR A 13 -8.94 -0.71 2.87
CA THR A 13 -8.41 0.21 3.87
C THR A 13 -9.26 1.46 3.97
N LEU A 14 -9.86 1.70 5.14
CA LEU A 14 -10.58 2.93 5.44
C LEU A 14 -9.60 4.03 5.84
N LYS A 15 -9.53 5.08 5.01
CA LYS A 15 -8.67 6.25 5.22
C LYS A 15 -9.47 7.45 5.69
N GLY A 16 -9.00 8.11 6.75
CA GLY A 16 -9.61 9.35 7.24
C GLY A 16 -10.98 9.18 7.91
N VAL A 17 -11.25 8.00 8.50
CA VAL A 17 -12.51 7.74 9.22
C VAL A 17 -12.52 8.26 10.65
N PHE A 18 -11.35 8.56 11.21
CA PHE A 18 -11.23 9.13 12.54
C PHE A 18 -11.41 10.65 12.53
N LYS A 19 -11.69 11.21 13.71
CA LYS A 19 -11.94 12.63 13.94
C LYS A 19 -10.82 13.49 13.34
N GLY A 20 -11.20 14.48 12.54
CA GLY A 20 -10.25 15.31 11.80
C GLY A 20 -10.01 14.84 10.36
N GLY A 21 -10.50 13.65 10.00
CA GLY A 21 -10.37 13.10 8.66
C GLY A 21 -8.92 12.76 8.31
N PHE A 22 -8.64 12.61 7.01
CA PHE A 22 -7.32 12.23 6.54
C PHE A 22 -6.27 13.35 6.73
N SER A 23 -6.64 14.59 6.41
CA SER A 23 -5.72 15.74 6.34
C SER A 23 -5.58 16.53 7.64
N LYS A 24 -6.33 16.23 8.70
CA LYS A 24 -6.10 16.81 10.05
C LYS A 24 -5.92 15.72 11.10
N SER A 25 -5.47 14.55 10.67
CA SER A 25 -5.16 13.45 11.58
C SER A 25 -4.09 13.89 12.58
N GLY A 26 -4.33 13.57 13.85
CA GLY A 26 -3.40 13.84 14.93
C GLY A 26 -2.78 12.55 15.43
N LEU A 27 -2.24 12.63 16.64
CA LEU A 27 -1.70 11.46 17.35
C LEU A 27 -2.82 10.51 17.80
N GLU A 28 -4.04 11.02 18.05
CA GLU A 28 -5.19 10.23 18.50
C GLU A 28 -6.12 9.82 17.33
N ASN A 29 -5.96 8.59 16.84
CA ASN A 29 -6.77 8.04 15.74
C ASN A 29 -7.71 6.91 16.22
N THR A 30 -8.56 7.22 17.20
CA THR A 30 -9.41 6.21 17.89
C THR A 30 -10.89 6.58 17.99
N ARG A 31 -11.24 7.84 17.67
CA ARG A 31 -12.63 8.32 17.68
C ARG A 31 -13.07 8.55 16.25
N PHE A 32 -14.20 7.98 15.87
CA PHE A 32 -14.76 8.17 14.53
C PHE A 32 -15.22 9.62 14.27
N GLU A 33 -15.16 10.03 13.00
CA GLU A 33 -15.73 11.27 12.51
C GLU A 33 -17.25 11.14 12.37
N LEU A 34 -17.99 11.83 13.25
CA LEU A 34 -19.45 11.71 13.34
C LEU A 34 -20.20 12.18 12.09
N LYS A 35 -19.54 12.93 11.20
CA LYS A 35 -20.09 13.28 9.89
C LYS A 35 -20.19 12.10 8.92
N LEU A 36 -19.45 11.02 9.17
CA LEU A 36 -19.47 9.80 8.35
C LEU A 36 -20.48 8.77 8.86
N GLY A 37 -20.86 8.84 10.14
CA GLY A 37 -21.80 7.91 10.77
C GLY A 37 -21.80 7.99 12.29
N SER A 38 -22.80 7.38 12.91
CA SER A 38 -22.87 7.20 14.36
C SER A 38 -21.96 6.03 14.81
N PRO A 39 -21.59 5.94 16.10
CA PRO A 39 -20.87 4.78 16.62
C PRO A 39 -21.56 3.43 16.35
N ALA A 40 -22.91 3.42 16.30
CA ALA A 40 -23.67 2.23 15.96
C ALA A 40 -23.50 1.84 14.49
N ASP A 41 -23.45 2.81 13.57
CA ASP A 41 -23.21 2.56 12.14
C ASP A 41 -21.82 1.96 11.91
N PHE A 42 -20.80 2.44 12.62
CA PHE A 42 -19.45 1.87 12.55
C PHE A 42 -19.38 0.47 13.13
N SER A 43 -20.04 0.21 14.26
CA SER A 43 -20.10 -1.14 14.83
C SER A 43 -20.81 -2.12 13.89
N ALA A 44 -21.89 -1.69 13.23
CA ALA A 44 -22.58 -2.48 12.22
C ALA A 44 -21.69 -2.74 10.99
N LEU A 45 -20.93 -1.73 10.53
CA LEU A 45 -19.97 -1.88 9.44
C LEU A 45 -18.89 -2.92 9.78
N ILE A 46 -18.27 -2.81 10.96
CA ILE A 46 -17.22 -3.73 11.40
C ILE A 46 -17.77 -5.16 11.47
N SER A 47 -18.93 -5.35 12.09
CA SER A 47 -19.58 -6.67 12.19
C SER A 47 -19.88 -7.25 10.81
N ALA A 48 -20.38 -6.44 9.87
CA ALA A 48 -20.70 -6.90 8.53
C ALA A 48 -19.46 -7.38 7.75
N TYR A 49 -18.30 -6.78 7.97
CA TYR A 49 -17.05 -7.20 7.32
C TYR A 49 -16.43 -8.42 8.01
N GLN A 50 -16.57 -8.57 9.34
CA GLN A 50 -16.15 -9.77 10.07
C GLN A 50 -16.91 -11.04 9.61
N GLU A 51 -18.14 -10.89 9.12
CA GLU A 51 -18.95 -11.98 8.57
C GLU A 51 -18.74 -12.21 7.06
N SER A 52 -17.80 -11.48 6.43
CA SER A 52 -17.56 -11.52 4.98
C SER A 52 -16.14 -11.97 4.64
N ASP A 53 -15.89 -12.36 3.38
CA ASP A 53 -14.54 -12.69 2.85
C ASP A 53 -13.73 -11.43 2.48
N VAL A 54 -14.01 -10.28 3.12
CA VAL A 54 -13.35 -9.00 2.84
C VAL A 54 -12.59 -8.53 4.07
N ASP A 55 -11.29 -8.40 3.93
CA ASP A 55 -10.45 -7.91 5.03
C ASP A 55 -10.54 -6.39 5.14
N LEU A 56 -11.14 -5.91 6.23
CA LEU A 56 -11.25 -4.49 6.55
C LEU A 56 -10.10 -4.02 7.43
N TYR A 57 -9.40 -2.98 7.01
CA TYR A 57 -8.30 -2.34 7.72
C TYR A 57 -8.58 -0.86 7.98
N PHE A 58 -8.06 -0.35 9.09
CA PHE A 58 -8.15 1.07 9.44
C PHE A 58 -6.80 1.75 9.29
N TYR A 59 -6.75 2.84 8.54
CA TYR A 59 -5.51 3.56 8.29
C TYR A 59 -5.04 4.33 9.55
N LEU A 60 -3.78 4.13 9.92
CA LEU A 60 -3.10 4.84 10.98
C LEU A 60 -1.77 5.41 10.47
N ASP A 61 -1.40 6.59 10.95
CA ASP A 61 -0.09 7.19 10.66
C ASP A 61 0.50 7.88 11.90
N PRO A 62 0.90 7.11 12.93
CA PRO A 62 1.42 7.69 14.18
C PRO A 62 2.74 8.47 13.99
N MET A 63 3.39 8.32 12.84
CA MET A 63 4.64 8.99 12.49
C MET A 63 4.45 10.45 12.05
N LYS A 64 3.25 10.81 11.59
CA LYS A 64 2.92 12.16 11.12
C LYS A 64 1.84 12.78 11.97
N ALA A 65 2.02 14.05 12.31
CA ALA A 65 0.95 14.87 12.86
C ALA A 65 0.98 16.26 12.25
N TYR A 66 -0.19 16.87 12.14
CA TYR A 66 -0.35 18.19 11.54
C TYR A 66 -0.44 19.28 12.60
N GLU A 67 0.01 20.50 12.28
CA GLU A 67 0.04 21.65 13.20
C GLU A 67 -1.33 21.97 13.84
N LYS A 68 -2.43 21.63 13.16
CA LYS A 68 -3.80 21.87 13.61
C LYS A 68 -4.33 20.76 14.55
N SER A 69 -3.49 19.78 14.88
CA SER A 69 -3.79 18.70 15.83
C SER A 69 -3.26 19.03 17.23
N SER A 70 -3.45 18.13 18.20
CA SER A 70 -2.97 18.27 19.58
C SER A 70 -1.48 17.97 19.76
N VAL A 71 -0.68 18.04 18.70
CA VAL A 71 0.76 17.74 18.74
C VAL A 71 1.54 18.83 19.48
N SER A 72 2.45 18.42 20.35
CA SER A 72 3.39 19.30 21.03
C SER A 72 4.75 19.24 20.34
N ALA A 73 5.18 20.34 19.71
CA ALA A 73 6.50 20.43 19.07
C ALA A 73 7.66 20.11 20.03
N TYR A 74 7.49 20.41 21.33
CA TYR A 74 8.50 20.15 22.34
C TYR A 74 8.50 18.69 22.82
N GLN A 75 7.32 18.09 23.00
CA GLN A 75 7.22 16.74 23.58
C GLN A 75 7.27 15.66 22.52
N ASP A 76 6.60 15.87 21.38
CA ASP A 76 6.31 14.80 20.43
C ASP A 76 7.24 14.82 19.21
N VAL A 77 7.70 15.98 18.76
CA VAL A 77 8.36 16.11 17.45
C VAL A 77 9.86 15.81 17.54
N SER A 78 10.36 15.06 16.55
CA SER A 78 11.76 14.68 16.47
C SER A 78 12.64 15.86 16.03
N GLN A 79 13.90 15.86 16.47
CA GLN A 79 14.90 16.86 16.10
C GLN A 79 16.07 16.27 15.31
N ARG A 80 16.55 17.04 14.34
CA ARG A 80 17.83 16.80 13.67
C ARG A 80 19.00 17.04 14.64
N ILE A 81 20.20 16.60 14.26
CA ILE A 81 21.43 16.82 15.05
C ILE A 81 21.70 18.31 15.36
N ASN A 82 21.27 19.22 14.49
CA ASN A 82 21.36 20.67 14.70
C ASN A 82 20.16 21.25 15.49
N ARG A 83 19.36 20.40 16.14
CA ARG A 83 18.19 20.72 16.97
C ARG A 83 17.00 21.37 16.22
N VAL A 84 17.02 21.34 14.90
CA VAL A 84 15.88 21.77 14.08
C VAL A 84 14.81 20.67 14.06
N LEU A 85 13.55 21.04 14.28
CA LEU A 85 12.40 20.13 14.22
C LEU A 85 12.31 19.45 12.83
N LEU A 86 11.96 18.18 12.83
CA LEU A 86 11.59 17.47 11.61
C LEU A 86 10.17 17.85 11.21
N GLN A 87 10.08 18.78 10.25
CA GLN A 87 8.82 19.24 9.69
C GLN A 87 8.89 19.37 8.16
N THR A 88 7.73 19.43 7.51
CA THR A 88 7.56 19.69 6.08
C THR A 88 6.34 20.58 5.88
N GLU A 89 6.50 21.63 5.07
CA GLU A 89 5.39 22.50 4.68
C GLU A 89 4.54 21.79 3.61
N GLU A 90 3.24 21.65 3.86
CA GLU A 90 2.25 21.18 2.88
C GLU A 90 1.46 22.38 2.32
N LEU A 91 0.38 22.14 1.56
CA LEU A 91 -0.31 23.20 0.80
C LEU A 91 -0.94 24.26 1.72
N THR A 92 -1.48 23.83 2.86
CA THR A 92 -2.30 24.65 3.78
C THR A 92 -1.90 24.48 5.25
N GLN A 93 -0.88 23.67 5.56
CA GLN A 93 -0.42 23.41 6.92
C GLN A 93 1.00 22.82 6.99
N THR A 94 1.59 22.82 8.19
CA THR A 94 2.83 22.10 8.50
C THR A 94 2.55 20.67 8.97
N ALA A 95 3.32 19.72 8.44
CA ALA A 95 3.41 18.34 8.94
C ALA A 95 4.68 18.15 9.78
N PHE A 96 4.56 17.45 10.90
CA PHE A 96 5.66 17.13 11.80
C PHE A 96 5.92 15.62 11.83
N LEU A 97 7.19 15.24 11.98
CA LEU A 97 7.61 13.86 12.21
C LEU A 97 7.82 13.61 13.71
N ILE A 98 7.18 12.56 14.21
CA ILE A 98 7.10 12.26 15.65
C ILE A 98 8.32 11.46 16.13
N ALA A 99 8.80 11.70 17.34
CA ALA A 99 9.93 10.98 17.92
C ALA A 99 9.66 9.45 17.93
N PRO A 100 10.66 8.59 17.59
CA PRO A 100 10.44 7.13 17.46
C PRO A 100 9.83 6.47 18.70
N THR A 101 10.30 6.81 19.90
CA THR A 101 9.72 6.30 21.17
C THR A 101 8.28 6.74 21.35
N ARG A 102 7.98 8.00 21.00
CA ARG A 102 6.64 8.56 21.08
C ARG A 102 5.68 7.90 20.09
N ILE A 103 6.15 7.53 18.89
CA ILE A 103 5.38 6.75 17.92
C ILE A 103 4.92 5.42 18.53
N ALA A 104 5.82 4.69 19.20
CA ALA A 104 5.49 3.41 19.82
C ALA A 104 4.44 3.54 20.94
N GLU A 105 4.59 4.56 21.80
CA GLU A 105 3.59 4.87 22.84
C GLU A 105 2.20 5.16 22.24
N ILE A 106 2.14 6.05 21.24
CA ILE A 106 0.89 6.44 20.59
C ILE A 106 0.24 5.26 19.88
N PHE A 107 1.05 4.46 19.19
CA PHE A 107 0.58 3.27 18.51
C PHE A 107 -0.06 2.31 19.50
N ASN A 108 0.65 1.96 20.59
CA ASN A 108 0.17 1.05 21.62
C ASN A 108 -1.14 1.55 22.27
N ASP A 109 -1.20 2.84 22.60
CA ASP A 109 -2.43 3.46 23.13
C ASP A 109 -3.59 3.40 22.13
N ASN A 110 -3.32 3.65 20.84
CA ASN A 110 -4.33 3.62 19.80
C ASN A 110 -4.86 2.19 19.58
N VAL A 111 -3.99 1.20 19.41
CA VAL A 111 -4.43 -0.19 19.15
C VAL A 111 -5.19 -0.78 20.32
N VAL A 112 -4.83 -0.49 21.57
CA VAL A 112 -5.60 -0.91 22.76
C VAL A 112 -7.01 -0.30 22.78
N ARG A 113 -7.16 0.95 22.32
CA ARG A 113 -8.48 1.62 22.25
C ARG A 113 -9.31 1.16 21.06
N LEU A 114 -8.66 0.84 19.95
CA LEU A 114 -9.29 0.29 18.75
C LEU A 114 -9.77 -1.15 18.98
N ALA A 115 -9.00 -1.97 19.70
CA ALA A 115 -9.41 -3.32 20.07
C ALA A 115 -10.71 -3.34 20.90
N LYS A 116 -10.95 -2.34 21.76
CA LYS A 116 -12.23 -2.18 22.49
C LYS A 116 -13.44 -1.88 21.59
N GLN A 117 -13.19 -1.58 20.32
CA GLN A 117 -14.19 -1.33 19.29
C GLN A 117 -14.18 -2.44 18.23
N GLU A 118 -13.59 -3.61 18.55
CA GLU A 118 -13.45 -4.76 17.65
C GLU A 118 -12.60 -4.47 16.38
N ILE A 119 -11.70 -3.49 16.46
CA ILE A 119 -10.79 -3.12 15.37
C ILE A 119 -9.40 -3.70 15.68
N HIS A 120 -9.05 -4.76 14.96
CA HIS A 120 -7.77 -5.48 15.10
C HIS A 120 -6.87 -5.37 13.87
N ASN A 121 -7.38 -4.84 12.75
CA ASN A 121 -6.68 -4.77 11.48
C ASN A 121 -6.35 -3.33 11.12
N ILE A 122 -5.05 -3.02 10.96
CA ILE A 122 -4.57 -1.66 10.70
C ILE A 122 -3.68 -1.56 9.47
N ALA A 123 -3.72 -0.42 8.78
CA ALA A 123 -2.84 -0.14 7.67
C ALA A 123 -1.97 1.09 7.99
N LEU A 124 -0.66 0.90 8.02
CA LEU A 124 0.30 1.88 8.51
C LEU A 124 0.95 2.65 7.36
N GLY A 125 0.75 3.97 7.38
CA GLY A 125 1.13 4.89 6.30
C GLY A 125 2.63 5.15 6.15
N THR A 126 3.17 6.04 6.99
CA THR A 126 4.52 6.59 6.77
C THR A 126 5.63 5.69 7.33
N ILE A 127 5.36 4.95 8.40
CA ILE A 127 6.36 4.14 9.12
C ILE A 127 7.05 3.08 8.23
N GLY A 128 6.37 2.58 7.20
CA GLY A 128 6.95 1.61 6.27
C GLY A 128 8.14 2.18 5.50
N ASN A 129 8.06 3.44 5.07
CA ASN A 129 8.97 4.02 4.07
C ASN A 129 9.82 5.19 4.57
N THR A 130 9.67 5.59 5.82
CA THR A 130 10.37 6.72 6.41
C THR A 130 11.10 6.30 7.68
N LEU A 131 12.39 6.61 7.76
CA LEU A 131 13.24 6.29 8.89
C LEU A 131 14.20 7.44 9.17
N TYR A 132 14.19 7.94 10.41
CA TYR A 132 15.01 9.07 10.85
C TYR A 132 15.51 8.88 12.27
N SER A 133 16.61 9.56 12.55
CA SER A 133 17.17 9.70 13.90
C SER A 133 16.44 10.77 14.69
N ASP A 134 16.48 10.68 16.01
CA ASP A 134 16.00 11.70 16.93
C ASP A 134 17.11 12.18 17.87
N TYR A 135 17.44 13.46 17.77
CA TYR A 135 18.46 14.13 18.59
C TYR A 135 17.84 15.08 19.61
N LYS A 136 16.56 14.90 19.97
CA LYS A 136 15.86 15.79 20.90
C LYS A 136 16.46 15.71 22.31
N ASP A 137 16.74 14.50 22.79
CA ASP A 137 17.43 14.26 24.06
C ASP A 137 18.93 14.07 23.79
N SER A 138 19.79 14.93 24.35
CA SER A 138 21.26 14.82 24.18
C SER A 138 21.86 13.63 24.92
N ASP A 139 21.19 13.15 25.96
CA ASP A 139 21.70 12.05 26.78
C ASP A 139 21.23 10.69 26.23
N HIS A 140 20.17 10.69 25.41
CA HIS A 140 19.55 9.51 24.81
C HIS A 140 19.20 9.75 23.33
N GLU A 141 20.21 10.10 22.52
CA GLU A 141 20.03 10.22 21.08
C GLU A 141 19.62 8.87 20.47
N ILE A 142 18.68 8.90 19.53
CA ILE A 142 18.19 7.71 18.82
C ILE A 142 18.70 7.77 17.39
N ASP A 143 19.55 6.84 16.99
CA ASP A 143 19.94 6.69 15.59
C ASP A 143 18.88 5.93 14.78
N ARG A 144 19.09 5.80 13.46
CA ARG A 144 18.12 5.13 12.58
C ARG A 144 17.99 3.62 12.86
N GLN A 145 19.05 2.97 13.33
CA GLN A 145 19.02 1.55 13.66
C GLN A 145 18.18 1.32 14.92
N GLN A 146 18.39 2.14 15.95
CA GLN A 146 17.58 2.12 17.17
C GLN A 146 16.11 2.47 16.88
N ALA A 147 15.84 3.44 16.01
CA ALA A 147 14.48 3.75 15.57
C ALA A 147 13.80 2.56 14.88
N LEU A 148 14.55 1.83 14.03
CA LEU A 148 14.05 0.62 13.39
C LEU A 148 13.74 -0.48 14.41
N GLU A 149 14.60 -0.70 15.40
CA GLU A 149 14.39 -1.67 16.48
C GLU A 149 13.15 -1.34 17.32
N ILE A 150 12.91 -0.05 17.58
CA ILE A 150 11.67 0.41 18.24
C ILE A 150 10.44 0.03 17.40
N TYR A 151 10.47 0.25 16.08
CA TYR A 151 9.33 -0.08 15.21
C TYR A 151 9.13 -1.59 15.08
N GLN A 152 10.20 -2.37 15.02
CA GLN A 152 10.15 -3.83 15.00
C GLN A 152 9.55 -4.38 16.30
N GLY A 153 9.98 -3.89 17.47
CA GLY A 153 9.42 -4.29 18.76
C GLY A 153 7.94 -3.92 18.86
N MET A 154 7.58 -2.68 18.51
CA MET A 154 6.20 -2.20 18.48
C MET A 154 5.28 -3.08 17.62
N LEU A 155 5.73 -3.50 16.44
CA LEU A 155 4.94 -4.36 15.55
C LEU A 155 4.95 -5.82 15.99
N ALA A 156 6.02 -6.31 16.62
CA ALA A 156 6.08 -7.66 17.15
C ALA A 156 5.14 -7.86 18.34
N ASP A 157 4.93 -6.83 19.16
CA ASP A 157 4.00 -6.84 20.29
C ASP A 157 2.54 -6.62 19.87
N PHE A 158 2.27 -6.28 18.62
CA PHE A 158 0.92 -6.07 18.11
C PHE A 158 0.25 -7.39 17.73
N GLU A 159 -0.81 -7.76 18.46
CA GLU A 159 -1.53 -9.03 18.24
C GLU A 159 -2.49 -9.00 17.03
N GLY A 160 -2.72 -7.83 16.44
CA GLY A 160 -3.60 -7.68 15.27
C GLY A 160 -2.87 -7.83 13.93
N ASP A 161 -3.61 -7.69 12.84
CA ASP A 161 -3.03 -7.74 11.49
C ASP A 161 -2.61 -6.33 11.02
N SER A 162 -1.44 -6.23 10.39
CA SER A 162 -0.90 -4.96 9.93
C SER A 162 -0.42 -4.99 8.47
N LEU A 163 -0.86 -3.99 7.72
CA LEU A 163 -0.35 -3.68 6.38
C LEU A 163 0.62 -2.51 6.46
N LEU A 164 1.66 -2.50 5.63
CA LEU A 164 2.55 -1.34 5.49
C LEU A 164 2.54 -0.82 4.06
N TYR A 165 2.52 0.50 3.93
CA TYR A 165 2.77 1.19 2.67
C TYR A 165 4.28 1.33 2.43
N ARG A 166 4.78 0.65 1.39
CA ARG A 166 6.19 0.64 0.99
C ARG A 166 7.15 0.27 2.15
N PRO A 167 6.95 -0.88 2.81
CA PRO A 167 7.82 -1.29 3.91
C PRO A 167 9.27 -1.38 3.46
N ASN A 168 10.16 -0.80 4.26
CA ASN A 168 11.60 -1.00 4.14
C ASN A 168 11.95 -2.45 4.52
N LEU A 169 13.11 -2.91 4.06
CA LEU A 169 13.57 -4.29 4.25
C LEU A 169 13.55 -4.74 5.73
N GLY A 170 13.84 -3.83 6.66
CA GLY A 170 13.84 -4.13 8.09
C GLY A 170 12.47 -4.36 8.71
N LEU A 171 11.38 -4.02 8.01
CA LEU A 171 10.00 -4.21 8.47
C LEU A 171 9.24 -5.28 7.68
N LEU A 172 9.87 -5.92 6.68
CA LEU A 172 9.19 -6.93 5.85
C LEU A 172 8.75 -8.17 6.63
N SER A 173 9.48 -8.54 7.69
CA SER A 173 9.08 -9.67 8.55
C SER A 173 7.89 -9.37 9.45
N SER A 174 7.43 -8.12 9.49
CA SER A 174 6.38 -7.63 10.38
C SER A 174 5.08 -7.28 9.65
N VAL A 175 4.94 -7.69 8.38
CA VAL A 175 3.76 -7.36 7.56
C VAL A 175 3.11 -8.61 6.98
N SER A 176 1.78 -8.58 6.90
CA SER A 176 1.02 -9.60 6.16
C SER A 176 0.97 -9.31 4.66
N ARG A 177 0.91 -8.02 4.26
CA ARG A 177 0.87 -7.61 2.85
C ARG A 177 1.71 -6.35 2.59
N TYR A 178 2.32 -6.29 1.40
CA TYR A 178 3.08 -5.12 0.92
C TYR A 178 2.16 -4.21 0.09
N LEU A 179 1.94 -2.97 0.53
CA LEU A 179 1.17 -1.99 -0.25
C LEU A 179 2.04 -1.02 -1.04
N MET A 180 1.60 -0.63 -2.24
CA MET A 180 2.27 0.35 -3.13
C MET A 180 3.69 -0.06 -3.56
N THR A 181 3.84 -1.31 -3.99
CA THR A 181 5.08 -1.86 -4.56
C THR A 181 5.54 -1.01 -5.75
N PRO A 182 6.77 -0.46 -5.76
CA PRO A 182 7.26 0.33 -6.88
C PRO A 182 7.30 -0.48 -8.18
N MET A 183 6.71 0.06 -9.25
CA MET A 183 6.67 -0.59 -10.57
C MET A 183 7.55 0.10 -11.62
N THR A 184 8.12 1.26 -11.29
CA THR A 184 8.90 2.09 -12.20
C THR A 184 10.24 2.44 -11.59
N THR A 185 11.17 2.84 -12.44
CA THR A 185 12.49 3.32 -12.05
C THR A 185 12.64 4.80 -12.42
N SER A 186 13.70 5.43 -11.94
CA SER A 186 14.06 6.79 -12.35
C SER A 186 14.44 6.91 -13.83
N ASN A 187 14.59 5.78 -14.54
CA ASN A 187 14.95 5.70 -15.96
C ASN A 187 16.19 6.54 -16.33
N TYR A 188 17.19 6.57 -15.46
CA TYR A 188 18.45 7.24 -15.76
C TYR A 188 19.17 6.53 -16.91
N ARG A 189 19.83 7.29 -17.77
CA ARG A 189 20.53 6.78 -18.97
C ARG A 189 21.63 5.74 -18.66
N ILE A 190 22.14 5.73 -17.43
CA ILE A 190 23.12 4.74 -16.97
C ILE A 190 22.50 3.35 -16.72
N TYR A 191 21.18 3.24 -16.66
CA TYR A 191 20.47 1.99 -16.50
C TYR A 191 20.22 1.34 -17.86
N SER A 192 20.51 0.05 -17.96
CA SER A 192 20.28 -0.73 -19.17
C SER A 192 18.88 -1.30 -19.24
N ASP A 193 18.34 -1.76 -18.10
CA ASP A 193 17.03 -2.39 -18.00
C ASP A 193 16.43 -2.26 -16.58
N THR A 194 15.14 -2.58 -16.44
CA THR A 194 14.43 -2.64 -15.16
C THR A 194 14.12 -4.09 -14.82
N VAL A 195 14.70 -4.58 -13.72
CA VAL A 195 14.37 -5.90 -13.17
C VAL A 195 13.46 -5.71 -11.95
N PRO A 196 12.24 -6.26 -11.93
CA PRO A 196 11.30 -6.14 -10.81
C PRO A 196 11.66 -7.09 -9.65
N PHE A 197 12.93 -7.10 -9.24
CA PHE A 197 13.51 -8.13 -8.37
C PHE A 197 12.70 -8.40 -7.10
N MET A 198 12.37 -7.34 -6.34
CA MET A 198 11.61 -7.50 -5.09
C MET A 198 10.21 -8.08 -5.34
N ALA A 199 9.53 -7.65 -6.41
CA ALA A 199 8.18 -8.13 -6.72
C ALA A 199 8.20 -9.63 -7.08
N LEU A 200 9.20 -10.07 -7.87
CA LEU A 200 9.38 -11.49 -8.21
C LEU A 200 9.68 -12.34 -6.98
N VAL A 201 10.50 -11.84 -6.06
CA VAL A 201 10.82 -12.54 -4.80
C VAL A 201 9.61 -12.65 -3.87
N PHE A 202 8.71 -11.65 -3.89
CA PHE A 202 7.51 -11.67 -3.04
C PHE A 202 6.39 -12.54 -3.57
N HIS A 203 6.32 -12.75 -4.89
CA HIS A 203 5.22 -13.49 -5.47
C HIS A 203 5.19 -14.95 -4.95
N GLY A 204 4.02 -15.40 -4.48
CA GLY A 204 3.86 -16.68 -3.79
C GLY A 204 4.31 -16.71 -2.32
N VAL A 205 4.80 -15.59 -1.76
CA VAL A 205 5.30 -15.51 -0.37
C VAL A 205 4.57 -14.42 0.43
N ILE A 206 4.47 -13.21 -0.11
CA ILE A 206 3.76 -12.07 0.50
C ILE A 206 2.93 -11.42 -0.60
N GLU A 207 1.64 -11.20 -0.35
CA GLU A 207 0.81 -10.47 -1.30
C GLU A 207 1.30 -9.02 -1.43
N ALA A 208 1.64 -8.66 -2.66
CA ALA A 208 2.19 -7.35 -2.97
C ALA A 208 1.25 -6.61 -3.93
N PHE A 209 0.85 -5.41 -3.54
CA PHE A 209 -0.10 -4.57 -4.28
C PHE A 209 0.65 -3.46 -4.99
N ALA A 210 0.25 -3.19 -6.23
CA ALA A 210 0.74 -2.10 -7.04
C ALA A 210 0.39 -0.72 -6.44
N PRO A 211 1.00 0.38 -6.94
CA PRO A 211 0.51 1.72 -6.68
C PRO A 211 -0.90 1.90 -7.24
N PHE A 212 -1.63 2.91 -6.74
CA PHE A 212 -3.01 3.13 -7.12
C PHE A 212 -3.17 3.34 -8.64
N ALA A 213 -3.89 2.42 -9.30
CA ALA A 213 -4.02 2.36 -10.76
C ALA A 213 -4.75 3.57 -11.35
N ASN A 214 -5.65 4.19 -10.58
CA ASN A 214 -6.39 5.39 -10.96
C ASN A 214 -5.54 6.66 -11.14
N PHE A 215 -4.25 6.61 -10.79
CA PHE A 215 -3.28 7.68 -11.06
C PHE A 215 -2.33 7.37 -12.21
N ASN A 216 -2.48 6.23 -12.88
CA ASN A 216 -1.64 5.86 -14.02
C ASN A 216 -2.27 6.32 -15.34
N ALA A 217 -1.49 7.04 -16.16
CA ALA A 217 -1.94 7.51 -17.48
C ALA A 217 -1.96 6.40 -18.54
N ASN A 218 -1.15 5.35 -18.39
CA ASN A 218 -1.09 4.21 -19.31
C ASN A 218 -1.52 2.93 -18.61
N GLN A 219 -2.83 2.77 -18.51
CA GLN A 219 -3.46 1.67 -17.78
C GLN A 219 -3.06 0.30 -18.34
N GLN A 220 -3.15 0.08 -19.65
CA GLN A 220 -2.79 -1.21 -20.26
C GLN A 220 -1.36 -1.62 -19.95
N PHE A 221 -0.40 -0.68 -20.05
CA PHE A 221 0.99 -0.96 -19.71
C PHE A 221 1.14 -1.30 -18.23
N SER A 222 0.45 -0.58 -17.34
CA SER A 222 0.46 -0.85 -15.90
C SER A 222 -0.10 -2.23 -15.56
N LEU A 223 -1.18 -2.67 -16.22
CA LEU A 223 -1.76 -4.01 -16.01
C LEU A 223 -0.78 -5.11 -16.44
N LEU A 224 -0.11 -4.94 -17.58
CA LEU A 224 0.92 -5.87 -18.03
C LEU A 224 2.12 -5.90 -17.08
N GLN A 225 2.51 -4.75 -16.50
CA GLN A 225 3.53 -4.71 -15.45
C GLN A 225 3.08 -5.44 -14.18
N MET A 226 1.81 -5.32 -13.77
CA MET A 226 1.29 -6.08 -12.63
C MET A 226 1.38 -7.60 -12.90
N ILE A 227 1.07 -8.05 -14.12
CA ILE A 227 1.20 -9.46 -14.52
C ILE A 227 2.66 -9.92 -14.54
N ASP A 228 3.55 -9.17 -15.18
CA ASP A 228 4.98 -9.50 -15.26
C ASP A 228 5.64 -9.55 -13.86
N TYR A 229 5.21 -8.66 -12.97
CA TYR A 229 5.83 -8.48 -11.65
C TYR A 229 5.13 -9.32 -10.56
N GLY A 230 4.00 -9.96 -10.88
CA GLY A 230 3.22 -10.74 -9.91
C GLY A 230 2.52 -9.89 -8.84
N LEU A 231 2.02 -8.70 -9.21
CA LEU A 231 1.40 -7.74 -8.29
C LEU A 231 -0.11 -7.66 -8.45
N TYR A 232 -0.81 -7.39 -7.35
CA TYR A 232 -2.25 -7.16 -7.33
C TYR A 232 -2.61 -5.69 -7.59
N PRO A 233 -3.74 -5.40 -8.27
CA PRO A 233 -4.16 -4.03 -8.52
C PRO A 233 -4.66 -3.37 -7.22
N ALA A 234 -4.48 -2.05 -7.11
CA ALA A 234 -4.98 -1.26 -6.00
C ALA A 234 -5.60 0.05 -6.51
N TYR A 235 -6.60 0.56 -5.80
CA TYR A 235 -7.29 1.81 -6.15
C TYR A 235 -7.54 2.64 -4.89
N LEU A 236 -7.48 3.97 -5.04
CA LEU A 236 -7.91 4.90 -4.00
C LEU A 236 -9.26 5.49 -4.38
N LEU A 237 -10.31 5.19 -3.61
CA LEU A 237 -11.68 5.52 -3.99
C LEU A 237 -12.31 6.54 -3.04
N THR A 238 -13.18 7.38 -3.60
CA THR A 238 -14.01 8.36 -2.91
C THR A 238 -15.44 8.23 -3.42
N GLN A 239 -16.42 8.50 -2.55
CA GLN A 239 -17.81 8.53 -2.97
C GLN A 239 -18.13 9.77 -3.82
N ALA A 240 -17.59 10.92 -3.42
CA ALA A 240 -17.75 12.19 -4.14
C ALA A 240 -16.68 12.36 -5.22
N SER A 241 -16.91 13.31 -6.13
CA SER A 241 -15.95 13.69 -7.16
C SER A 241 -14.64 14.20 -6.55
N ALA A 242 -13.52 13.71 -7.09
CA ALA A 242 -12.17 14.16 -6.76
C ALA A 242 -11.97 15.67 -6.96
N TYR A 243 -12.77 16.31 -7.83
CA TYR A 243 -12.74 17.76 -8.04
C TYR A 243 -12.90 18.57 -6.74
N GLN A 244 -13.67 18.05 -5.77
CA GLN A 244 -13.84 18.72 -4.47
C GLN A 244 -12.57 18.75 -3.61
N LEU A 245 -11.56 17.95 -3.97
CA LEU A 245 -10.30 17.84 -3.23
C LEU A 245 -9.21 18.76 -3.78
N GLN A 246 -9.39 19.33 -4.99
CA GLN A 246 -8.35 20.02 -5.75
C GLN A 246 -7.63 21.13 -4.95
N ASP A 247 -8.38 21.94 -4.20
CA ASP A 247 -7.85 23.07 -3.43
C ASP A 247 -7.60 22.72 -1.95
N THR A 248 -7.36 21.44 -1.66
CA THR A 248 -7.10 20.92 -0.30
C THR A 248 -5.78 20.16 -0.27
N GLU A 249 -5.32 19.73 0.92
CA GLU A 249 -4.17 18.82 1.06
C GLU A 249 -4.31 17.50 0.29
N LEU A 250 -5.54 17.16 -0.10
CA LEU A 250 -5.86 15.98 -0.87
C LEU A 250 -5.92 16.23 -2.38
N GLY A 251 -5.48 17.40 -2.88
CA GLY A 251 -5.55 17.76 -4.31
C GLY A 251 -4.76 16.82 -5.23
N GLN A 252 -3.80 16.07 -4.69
CA GLN A 252 -3.11 14.97 -5.38
C GLN A 252 -4.02 13.78 -5.72
N ILE A 253 -5.20 13.67 -5.07
CA ILE A 253 -6.23 12.69 -5.40
C ILE A 253 -7.15 13.32 -6.45
N TYR A 254 -6.73 13.23 -7.71
CA TYR A 254 -7.43 13.88 -8.84
C TYR A 254 -8.38 12.96 -9.62
N SER A 255 -8.38 11.65 -9.33
CA SER A 255 -9.24 10.66 -9.99
C SER A 255 -9.55 9.53 -9.03
N SER A 256 -10.72 9.54 -8.38
CA SER A 256 -11.04 8.57 -7.32
C SER A 256 -12.53 8.25 -7.16
N SER A 257 -13.43 8.87 -7.93
CA SER A 257 -14.87 8.63 -7.78
C SER A 257 -15.21 7.15 -8.03
N TYR A 258 -15.82 6.48 -7.06
CA TYR A 258 -16.24 5.07 -7.16
C TYR A 258 -17.11 4.83 -8.41
N ALA A 259 -18.08 5.72 -8.64
CA ALA A 259 -18.98 5.62 -9.78
C ALA A 259 -18.27 5.64 -11.14
N THR A 260 -17.10 6.29 -11.22
CA THR A 260 -16.28 6.34 -12.43
C THR A 260 -15.42 5.10 -12.61
N TRP A 261 -14.90 4.54 -11.52
CA TRP A 261 -13.89 3.49 -11.56
C TRP A 261 -14.43 2.07 -11.42
N LYS A 262 -15.65 1.87 -10.89
CA LYS A 262 -16.17 0.53 -10.56
C LYS A 262 -16.07 -0.50 -11.69
N ASP A 263 -16.49 -0.15 -12.91
CA ASP A 263 -16.54 -1.09 -14.03
C ASP A 263 -15.12 -1.42 -14.52
N GLN A 264 -14.23 -0.43 -14.45
CA GLN A 264 -12.84 -0.59 -14.82
C GLN A 264 -12.08 -1.44 -13.79
N ILE A 265 -12.36 -1.29 -12.49
CA ILE A 265 -11.79 -2.14 -11.43
C ILE A 265 -12.14 -3.60 -11.69
N ILE A 266 -13.40 -3.88 -12.04
CA ILE A 266 -13.86 -5.24 -12.36
C ILE A 266 -13.13 -5.78 -13.59
N ALA A 267 -13.00 -4.98 -14.65
CA ALA A 267 -12.30 -5.39 -15.86
C ALA A 267 -10.80 -5.65 -15.63
N ASP A 268 -10.13 -4.77 -14.87
CA ASP A 268 -8.70 -4.89 -14.54
C ASP A 268 -8.43 -6.12 -13.68
N ALA A 269 -9.27 -6.36 -12.68
CA ALA A 269 -9.16 -7.52 -11.81
C ALA A 269 -9.34 -8.83 -12.60
N ALA A 270 -10.33 -8.89 -13.51
CA ALA A 270 -10.53 -10.04 -14.38
C ALA A 270 -9.33 -10.26 -15.34
N PHE A 271 -8.78 -9.18 -15.90
CA PHE A 271 -7.62 -9.25 -16.80
C PHE A 271 -6.39 -9.82 -16.09
N ILE A 272 -6.09 -9.35 -14.87
CA ILE A 272 -4.96 -9.84 -14.07
C ILE A 272 -5.21 -11.25 -13.55
N SER A 273 -6.41 -11.55 -13.06
CA SER A 273 -6.78 -12.88 -12.56
C SER A 273 -6.71 -13.94 -13.65
N GLY A 274 -7.03 -13.60 -14.91
CA GLY A 274 -6.83 -14.51 -16.04
C GLY A 274 -5.35 -14.91 -16.28
N ALA A 275 -4.39 -14.10 -15.81
CA ALA A 275 -2.97 -14.41 -15.87
C ALA A 275 -2.44 -15.09 -14.60
N LEU A 276 -2.82 -14.56 -13.42
CA LEU A 276 -2.19 -14.90 -12.15
C LEU A 276 -3.10 -15.67 -11.18
N GLY A 277 -4.39 -15.81 -11.45
CA GLY A 277 -5.36 -16.33 -10.47
C GLY A 277 -5.14 -17.79 -10.06
N THR A 278 -4.42 -18.57 -10.86
CA THR A 278 -4.00 -19.95 -10.50
C THR A 278 -2.57 -20.02 -9.97
N LEU A 279 -1.89 -18.87 -9.87
CA LEU A 279 -0.47 -18.74 -9.54
C LEU A 279 -0.24 -17.97 -8.22
N THR A 280 -1.30 -17.56 -7.51
CA THR A 280 -1.22 -16.79 -6.27
C THR A 280 -0.23 -17.33 -5.23
N ASP A 281 -0.16 -18.66 -5.08
CA ASP A 281 0.73 -19.35 -4.13
C ASP A 281 1.96 -19.97 -4.80
N GLN A 282 2.24 -19.63 -6.07
CA GLN A 282 3.35 -20.18 -6.84
C GLN A 282 4.49 -19.18 -6.89
N VAL A 283 5.68 -19.59 -6.45
CA VAL A 283 6.87 -18.73 -6.57
C VAL A 283 7.37 -18.68 -8.01
N VAL A 284 7.93 -17.54 -8.41
CA VAL A 284 8.64 -17.41 -9.69
C VAL A 284 10.02 -18.06 -9.56
N VAL A 285 10.32 -19.04 -10.42
CA VAL A 285 11.60 -19.76 -10.43
C VAL A 285 12.56 -19.28 -11.51
N ASP A 286 12.05 -18.65 -12.57
CA ASP A 286 12.85 -18.06 -13.62
C ASP A 286 12.11 -16.91 -14.31
N ARG A 287 12.87 -15.95 -14.84
CA ARG A 287 12.33 -14.88 -15.69
C ARG A 287 13.33 -14.51 -16.78
N GLU A 288 12.89 -14.64 -18.02
CA GLU A 288 13.73 -14.41 -19.20
C GLU A 288 13.27 -13.18 -19.99
N VAL A 289 14.25 -12.47 -20.55
CA VAL A 289 14.02 -11.44 -21.57
C VAL A 289 14.23 -12.06 -22.94
N LEU A 290 13.14 -12.35 -23.65
CA LEU A 290 13.21 -13.01 -24.97
C LEU A 290 13.68 -12.02 -26.05
N THR A 291 13.16 -10.79 -25.97
CA THR A 291 13.58 -9.63 -26.74
C THR A 291 13.04 -8.37 -26.06
N THR A 292 13.48 -7.19 -26.45
CA THR A 292 13.02 -5.93 -25.85
C THR A 292 11.49 -5.84 -25.84
N GLY A 293 10.90 -5.79 -24.65
CA GLY A 293 9.46 -5.71 -24.46
C GLY A 293 8.72 -7.04 -24.46
N ILE A 294 9.40 -8.18 -24.56
CA ILE A 294 8.81 -9.52 -24.46
C ILE A 294 9.52 -10.29 -23.35
N TYR A 295 8.74 -10.68 -22.34
CA TYR A 295 9.23 -11.38 -21.16
C TYR A 295 8.47 -12.67 -20.94
N VAL A 296 9.11 -13.64 -20.30
CA VAL A 296 8.45 -14.86 -19.81
C VAL A 296 8.90 -15.13 -18.38
N SER A 297 7.94 -15.35 -17.49
CA SER A 297 8.16 -15.81 -16.12
C SER A 297 7.71 -17.26 -16.00
N THR A 298 8.57 -18.11 -15.44
CA THR A 298 8.28 -19.52 -15.15
C THR A 298 8.04 -19.68 -13.66
N TYR A 299 6.95 -20.33 -13.30
CA TYR A 299 6.50 -20.56 -11.94
C TYR A 299 6.87 -21.96 -11.46
N ALA A 300 6.84 -22.20 -10.14
CA ALA A 300 7.25 -23.47 -9.53
C ALA A 300 6.45 -24.69 -10.03
N ASN A 301 5.19 -24.50 -10.41
CA ASN A 301 4.36 -25.52 -11.07
C ASN A 301 4.60 -25.63 -12.59
N GLN A 302 5.72 -25.10 -13.08
CA GLN A 302 6.12 -25.06 -14.50
C GLN A 302 5.22 -24.24 -15.42
N THR A 303 4.19 -23.55 -14.89
CA THR A 303 3.38 -22.63 -15.69
C THR A 303 4.25 -21.46 -16.18
N LYS A 304 4.12 -21.10 -17.45
CA LYS A 304 4.78 -19.93 -18.03
C LYS A 304 3.79 -18.81 -18.29
N VAL A 305 4.16 -17.59 -17.91
CA VAL A 305 3.41 -16.38 -18.22
C VAL A 305 4.25 -15.50 -19.13
N TYR A 306 3.83 -15.37 -20.38
CA TYR A 306 4.41 -14.47 -21.35
C TYR A 306 3.74 -13.09 -21.26
N VAL A 307 4.54 -12.03 -21.34
CA VAL A 307 4.05 -10.65 -21.38
C VAL A 307 4.65 -9.93 -22.59
N ASN A 308 3.78 -9.34 -23.41
CA ASN A 308 4.16 -8.58 -24.60
C ASN A 308 3.78 -7.10 -24.42
N TYR A 309 4.78 -6.26 -24.16
CA TYR A 309 4.63 -4.81 -24.07
C TYR A 309 4.64 -4.09 -25.43
N THR A 310 4.97 -4.80 -26.50
CA THR A 310 5.14 -4.21 -27.83
C THR A 310 3.81 -4.00 -28.55
N ASN A 311 3.87 -3.28 -29.66
CA ASN A 311 2.71 -3.03 -30.51
C ASN A 311 2.53 -4.09 -31.62
N GLN A 312 3.24 -5.21 -31.54
CA GLN A 312 3.23 -6.28 -32.54
C GLN A 312 3.04 -7.63 -31.85
N ASP A 313 2.38 -8.56 -32.54
CA ASP A 313 2.25 -9.93 -32.06
C ASP A 313 3.61 -10.61 -32.04
N TYR A 314 3.85 -11.42 -31.01
CA TYR A 314 5.07 -12.19 -30.85
C TYR A 314 4.77 -13.69 -30.99
N SER A 315 5.48 -14.36 -31.89
CA SER A 315 5.38 -15.82 -32.04
C SER A 315 6.46 -16.51 -31.23
N SER A 316 6.04 -17.30 -30.24
CA SER A 316 6.91 -18.18 -29.45
C SER A 316 6.67 -19.65 -29.84
N ILE A 317 7.50 -20.56 -29.33
CA ILE A 317 7.26 -22.01 -29.47
C ILE A 317 5.95 -22.46 -28.81
N ASP A 318 5.52 -21.75 -27.75
CA ASP A 318 4.31 -22.05 -26.97
C ASP A 318 3.06 -21.28 -27.47
N GLY A 319 3.17 -20.61 -28.63
CA GLY A 319 2.10 -19.92 -29.34
C GLY A 319 2.30 -18.42 -29.51
N VAL A 320 1.26 -17.74 -30.01
CA VAL A 320 1.27 -16.29 -30.27
C VAL A 320 0.84 -15.51 -29.03
N VAL A 321 1.65 -14.52 -28.64
CA VAL A 321 1.35 -13.53 -27.62
C VAL A 321 0.97 -12.23 -28.33
N LEU A 322 -0.32 -11.87 -28.26
CA LEU A 322 -0.83 -10.69 -28.95
C LEU A 322 -0.14 -9.41 -28.46
N ALA A 323 -0.08 -8.39 -29.32
CA ALA A 323 0.40 -7.06 -28.97
C ALA A 323 -0.29 -6.52 -27.71
N ARG A 324 0.49 -5.97 -26.77
CA ARG A 324 -0.01 -5.40 -25.49
C ARG A 324 -0.86 -6.39 -24.69
N ASN A 325 -0.51 -7.66 -24.69
CA ASN A 325 -1.25 -8.72 -24.02
C ASN A 325 -0.33 -9.73 -23.34
N TYR A 326 -0.91 -10.71 -22.66
CA TYR A 326 -0.22 -11.84 -22.05
C TYR A 326 -0.68 -13.17 -22.65
N ARG A 327 0.06 -14.24 -22.32
CA ARG A 327 -0.33 -15.62 -22.58
C ARG A 327 0.13 -16.51 -21.42
N VAL A 328 -0.79 -17.31 -20.90
CA VAL A 328 -0.49 -18.34 -19.90
C VAL A 328 -0.37 -19.69 -20.61
N VAL A 329 0.68 -20.44 -20.28
CA VAL A 329 0.93 -21.79 -20.79
C VAL A 329 1.09 -22.70 -19.57
N ILE A 330 0.06 -23.52 -19.34
CA ILE A 330 0.04 -24.48 -18.23
C ILE A 330 0.74 -25.74 -18.71
N ASP A 331 1.77 -26.15 -17.97
CA ASP A 331 2.39 -27.46 -18.16
C ASP A 331 1.46 -28.51 -17.55
N ASN A 332 1.05 -29.50 -18.34
CA ASN A 332 0.08 -30.53 -17.93
C ASN A 332 0.75 -31.90 -17.66
N ASP A 333 2.06 -31.91 -17.43
CA ASP A 333 2.84 -33.13 -17.21
C ASP A 333 2.48 -33.87 -15.91
#